data_AF-A0ABD1FK92-F1
#
_entry.id   AF-A0ABD1FK92-F1
#
_cell.length_a   1.000
_cell.length_b   1.000
_cell.length_c   1.000
_cell.angle_alpha   90.00
_cell.angle_beta   90.00
_cell.angle_gamma   90.00
#
_symmetry.space_group_name_H-M   'P 1'
#
loop_
_entity.id
_entity.type
_entity.pdbx_description
1 polymer ?
#
loop_
_entity_poly.entity_id
_entity_poly.type
_entity_poly.pdbx_seq_one_letter_code
_entity_poly.pdbx_strand_id
1 'polypeptide(L)'
;MNRGNDPNPFDEEGPEVNPFSNGDKPKSRIPNVVASALGFGQKHEATADIPLDTMNDSKKRENELATWEADLKKKEREIKRREDAVNNVAVPVDDRNWPPFFPIIHHDIANEIPVHAHKLQYLAFASWLGIVLCLIFNVVAVTICWIKGGGVKIFLLAIIYALMGCPLSYLLWYRPLYRAMRTDSALKFGWFFMCYMLHIGFCIIAAIAPPIVFQGQSLTGILAAVDVFSDHVLVGIFYLIGFAFFCLESLLSLWVLQKIYAYFRGQKI
;
A
#
# COMPACT_ATOMS: atom_id res chain seq x y z
N MET A 1 62.69 20.50 -5.05
CA MET A 1 62.32 21.85 -5.56
C MET A 1 61.64 21.60 -6.90
N ASN A 2 60.32 21.45 -7.01
CA ASN A 2 59.16 22.29 -6.68
C ASN A 2 58.96 23.51 -7.61
N ARG A 3 57.68 23.66 -8.01
CA ARG A 3 56.97 24.69 -8.81
C ARG A 3 57.04 24.54 -10.34
N GLY A 4 55.92 24.44 -11.06
CA GLY A 4 54.51 24.49 -10.68
C GLY A 4 53.59 24.38 -11.92
N ASN A 5 52.34 24.01 -11.68
CA ASN A 5 51.14 24.42 -12.43
C ASN A 5 49.93 23.85 -11.68
N ASP A 6 49.12 24.72 -11.07
CA ASP A 6 47.86 24.36 -10.42
C ASP A 6 46.75 24.16 -11.49
N PRO A 7 46.04 23.02 -11.52
CA PRO A 7 44.84 22.84 -12.34
C PRO A 7 43.58 23.40 -11.64
N ASN A 8 42.75 24.10 -12.41
CA ASN A 8 41.43 24.61 -12.02
C ASN A 8 40.49 23.45 -11.62
N PRO A 9 39.90 23.44 -10.41
CA PRO A 9 39.15 22.30 -9.88
C PRO A 9 37.70 22.15 -10.38
N PHE A 10 37.34 22.78 -11.50
CA PHE A 10 35.95 22.79 -12.00
C PHE A 10 35.79 22.28 -13.45
N ASP A 11 36.84 21.77 -14.09
CA ASP A 11 36.82 21.37 -15.51
C ASP A 11 36.96 19.86 -15.75
N GLU A 12 36.20 19.02 -15.02
CA GLU A 12 36.01 17.61 -15.38
C GLU A 12 34.51 17.23 -15.38
N GLU A 13 33.80 17.56 -16.45
CA GLU A 13 32.53 16.91 -16.79
C GLU A 13 32.59 16.34 -18.23
N GLY A 14 32.62 15.01 -18.30
CA GLY A 14 32.39 14.23 -19.50
C GLY A 14 30.90 14.26 -19.93
N PRO A 15 30.58 13.71 -21.11
CA PRO A 15 29.34 14.01 -21.82
C PRO A 15 28.08 13.50 -21.10
N GLU A 16 27.18 14.41 -20.74
CA GLU A 16 25.81 14.10 -20.29
C GLU A 16 25.00 13.46 -21.41
N VAL A 17 24.70 12.16 -21.27
CA VAL A 17 23.77 11.43 -22.12
C VAL A 17 22.37 11.48 -21.53
N ASN A 18 21.44 12.15 -22.21
CA ASN A 18 20.04 12.26 -21.78
C ASN A 18 19.26 10.94 -22.03
N PRO A 19 18.64 10.32 -21.00
CA PRO A 19 18.04 8.98 -21.10
C PRO A 19 16.60 8.93 -21.63
N PHE A 20 16.04 10.03 -22.12
CA PHE A 20 14.61 10.10 -22.50
C PHE A 20 14.34 10.11 -24.01
N SER A 21 15.32 9.75 -24.83
CA SER A 21 15.15 9.70 -26.28
C SER A 21 14.71 8.31 -26.75
N ASN A 22 13.44 7.94 -26.54
CA ASN A 22 12.62 7.15 -27.50
C ASN A 22 11.24 6.75 -26.96
N GLY A 23 10.21 6.90 -27.82
CA GLY A 23 9.12 5.92 -27.93
C GLY A 23 7.71 6.30 -27.45
N ASP A 24 6.87 6.71 -28.40
CA ASP A 24 5.42 6.48 -28.51
C ASP A 24 4.36 7.29 -27.72
N LYS A 25 3.41 7.84 -28.49
CA LYS A 25 2.32 8.75 -28.11
C LYS A 25 1.10 8.01 -27.50
N PRO A 26 0.29 8.68 -26.65
CA PRO A 26 -1.04 9.08 -27.15
C PRO A 26 -1.50 10.48 -26.72
N LYS A 27 -2.49 11.00 -27.48
CA LYS A 27 -3.07 12.36 -27.45
C LYS A 27 -3.74 12.72 -26.12
N SER A 28 -3.49 13.94 -25.61
CA SER A 28 -4.52 14.77 -24.98
C SER A 28 -4.18 16.27 -25.12
N ARG A 29 -5.20 17.10 -25.02
CA ARG A 29 -5.39 18.41 -25.65
C ARG A 29 -5.29 19.53 -24.61
N ILE A 30 -4.37 20.48 -24.74
CA ILE A 30 -4.29 21.72 -23.93
C ILE A 30 -3.79 22.88 -24.83
N PRO A 31 -4.34 24.12 -24.72
CA PRO A 31 -4.25 25.13 -25.76
C PRO A 31 -2.90 25.87 -25.82
N ASN A 32 -2.65 26.41 -27.02
CA ASN A 32 -1.43 27.04 -27.49
C ASN A 32 -1.28 28.45 -26.89
N VAL A 33 -0.18 28.71 -26.17
CA VAL A 33 0.23 30.08 -25.79
C VAL A 33 1.59 30.33 -26.43
N VAL A 34 1.61 31.27 -27.37
CA VAL A 34 2.74 31.61 -28.24
C VAL A 34 3.84 32.26 -27.42
N ALA A 35 5.01 31.61 -27.35
CA ALA A 35 6.27 32.24 -26.99
C ALA A 35 7.00 32.62 -28.30
N SER A 36 6.94 33.89 -28.69
CA SER A 36 7.67 34.41 -29.83
C SER A 36 9.13 34.62 -29.48
N ALA A 37 9.98 34.07 -30.36
CA ALA A 37 11.43 34.05 -30.29
C ALA A 37 12.06 35.45 -30.26
N LEU A 38 13.07 35.57 -29.39
CA LEU A 38 14.09 36.62 -29.43
C LEU A 38 15.15 36.24 -30.47
N GLY A 39 15.34 37.09 -31.47
CA GLY A 39 16.48 37.03 -32.36
C GLY A 39 16.37 38.06 -33.48
N PHE A 40 17.28 39.04 -33.50
CA PHE A 40 18.14 39.39 -34.64
C PHE A 40 19.01 40.59 -34.26
N GLY A 41 20.33 40.45 -34.42
CA GLY A 41 21.29 41.54 -34.32
C GLY A 41 21.67 42.07 -35.71
N GLN A 42 22.11 43.32 -35.78
CA GLN A 42 23.10 43.77 -36.78
C GLN A 42 23.75 45.09 -36.34
N LYS A 43 25.07 45.19 -36.55
CA LYS A 43 25.94 46.36 -36.32
C LYS A 43 25.99 47.26 -37.56
N HIS A 44 25.97 48.59 -37.40
CA HIS A 44 26.99 49.54 -37.90
C HIS A 44 26.64 51.01 -37.55
N GLU A 45 27.63 51.70 -36.98
CA GLU A 45 28.06 53.11 -37.16
C GLU A 45 27.09 54.31 -37.23
N ALA A 46 27.54 55.40 -36.57
CA ALA A 46 27.25 56.83 -36.75
C ALA A 46 26.41 57.52 -35.66
N THR A 47 27.13 58.33 -34.86
CA THR A 47 26.80 59.63 -34.24
C THR A 47 25.36 59.98 -33.82
N ALA A 48 25.32 60.50 -32.58
CA ALA A 48 24.37 61.46 -32.03
C ALA A 48 23.02 60.93 -31.50
N ASP A 49 22.67 61.50 -30.35
CA ASP A 49 21.38 61.52 -29.65
C ASP A 49 20.95 60.24 -28.94
N ILE A 50 21.32 60.14 -27.66
CA ILE A 50 20.67 59.26 -26.67
C ILE A 50 19.22 59.74 -26.52
N PRO A 51 18.20 58.97 -26.95
CA PRO A 51 16.82 59.39 -26.76
C PRO A 51 16.46 59.28 -25.28
N LEU A 52 15.84 60.32 -24.73
CA LEU A 52 15.33 60.38 -23.36
C LEU A 52 14.17 59.40 -23.08
N ASP A 53 13.93 58.42 -23.95
CA ASP A 53 12.86 57.42 -23.84
C ASP A 53 13.27 56.19 -23.00
N THR A 54 14.56 55.99 -22.74
CA THR A 54 15.04 54.87 -21.89
C THR A 54 14.65 55.04 -20.41
N MET A 55 14.51 56.27 -19.92
CA MET A 55 14.09 56.52 -18.53
C MET A 55 12.60 56.21 -18.32
N ASN A 56 11.76 56.46 -19.33
CA ASN A 56 10.34 56.16 -19.26
C ASN A 56 10.09 54.64 -19.33
N ASP A 57 10.90 53.92 -20.11
CA ASP A 57 10.90 52.44 -20.15
C ASP A 57 11.46 51.83 -18.86
N SER A 58 12.52 52.41 -18.26
CA SER A 58 13.02 52.00 -16.93
C SER A 58 11.96 52.19 -15.85
N LYS A 59 11.31 53.36 -15.82
CA LYS A 59 10.25 53.68 -14.86
C LYS A 59 9.00 52.81 -15.06
N LYS A 60 8.68 52.45 -16.31
CA LYS A 60 7.60 51.52 -16.63
C LYS A 60 7.95 50.10 -16.17
N ARG A 61 9.19 49.65 -16.39
CA ARG A 61 9.70 48.35 -15.94
C ARG A 61 9.78 48.27 -14.42
N GLU A 62 10.18 49.35 -13.74
CA GLU A 62 10.15 49.48 -12.28
C GLU A 62 8.72 49.38 -11.73
N ASN A 63 7.75 50.02 -12.39
CA ASN A 63 6.34 49.91 -12.01
C ASN A 63 5.78 48.50 -12.28
N GLU A 64 6.15 47.87 -13.40
CA GLU A 64 5.79 46.49 -13.72
C GLU A 64 6.40 45.53 -12.70
N LEU A 65 7.69 45.67 -12.36
CA LEU A 65 8.37 44.89 -11.32
C LEU A 65 7.69 45.07 -9.95
N ALA A 66 7.35 46.29 -9.57
CA ALA A 66 6.62 46.57 -8.34
C ALA A 66 5.23 45.88 -8.33
N THR A 67 4.56 45.80 -9.47
CA THR A 67 3.30 45.05 -9.58
C THR A 67 3.49 43.54 -9.51
N TRP A 68 4.56 43.00 -10.11
CA TRP A 68 4.92 41.58 -10.03
C TRP A 68 5.31 41.17 -8.62
N GLU A 69 6.08 41.99 -7.91
CA GLU A 69 6.43 41.79 -6.51
C GLU A 69 5.19 41.81 -5.60
N ALA A 70 4.26 42.73 -5.85
CA ALA A 70 3.00 42.80 -5.12
C ALA A 70 2.14 41.55 -5.34
N ASP A 71 2.12 41.01 -6.56
CA ASP A 71 1.37 39.80 -6.90
C ASP A 71 2.05 38.51 -6.38
N LEU A 72 3.38 38.43 -6.42
CA LEU A 72 4.13 37.33 -5.79
C LEU A 72 3.90 37.31 -4.28
N LYS A 73 3.95 38.47 -3.61
CA LYS A 73 3.69 38.58 -2.17
C LYS A 73 2.23 38.25 -1.79
N LYS A 74 1.27 38.40 -2.71
CA LYS A 74 -0.10 37.90 -2.52
C LYS A 74 -0.16 36.38 -2.66
N LYS A 75 0.51 35.80 -3.67
CA LYS A 75 0.58 34.35 -3.87
C LYS A 75 1.30 33.65 -2.73
N GLU A 76 2.42 34.18 -2.25
CA GLU A 76 3.12 33.67 -1.07
C GLU A 76 2.23 33.69 0.18
N ARG A 77 1.45 34.76 0.39
CA ARG A 77 0.51 34.81 1.52
C ARG A 77 -0.63 33.81 1.41
N GLU A 78 -1.15 33.58 0.20
CA GLU A 78 -2.18 32.57 -0.03
C GLU A 78 -1.60 31.15 0.09
N ILE A 79 -0.38 30.91 -0.39
CA ILE A 79 0.34 29.64 -0.22
C ILE A 79 0.61 29.41 1.26
N LYS A 80 1.14 30.39 1.98
CA LYS A 80 1.36 30.31 3.42
C LYS A 80 0.06 30.08 4.18
N ARG A 81 -1.05 30.70 3.79
CA ARG A 81 -2.36 30.43 4.39
C ARG A 81 -2.84 29.00 4.10
N ARG A 82 -2.55 28.46 2.92
CA ARG A 82 -2.85 27.06 2.56
C ARG A 82 -1.93 26.09 3.29
N GLU A 83 -0.65 26.40 3.42
CA GLU A 83 0.33 25.65 4.20
C GLU A 83 -0.05 25.66 5.68
N ASP A 84 -0.37 26.82 6.25
CA ASP A 84 -0.84 26.95 7.62
C ASP A 84 -2.19 26.26 7.83
N ALA A 85 -3.11 26.28 6.85
CA ALA A 85 -4.35 25.50 6.92
C ALA A 85 -4.09 24.00 6.82
N VAL A 86 -3.09 23.57 6.04
CA VAL A 86 -2.66 22.16 5.91
C VAL A 86 -1.82 21.71 7.12
N ASN A 87 -1.14 22.62 7.82
CA ASN A 87 -0.40 22.35 9.07
C ASN A 87 -1.33 22.37 10.29
N ASN A 88 -2.33 23.26 10.32
CA ASN A 88 -3.33 23.33 11.40
C ASN A 88 -4.43 22.27 11.25
N VAL A 89 -4.73 21.82 10.02
CA VAL A 89 -5.37 20.52 9.81
C VAL A 89 -4.28 19.50 10.03
N ALA A 90 -4.05 19.13 11.29
CA ALA A 90 -3.20 18.02 11.65
C ALA A 90 -3.62 16.78 10.84
N VAL A 91 -3.01 16.58 9.69
CA VAL A 91 -2.86 15.27 9.08
C VAL A 91 -1.79 14.64 9.96
N PRO A 92 -2.16 13.72 10.87
CA PRO A 92 -1.15 13.06 11.67
C PRO A 92 -0.20 12.41 10.68
N VAL A 93 1.09 12.73 10.80
CA VAL A 93 2.12 11.84 10.29
C VAL A 93 1.99 10.60 11.16
N ASP A 94 1.17 9.65 10.68
CA ASP A 94 0.77 8.43 11.37
C ASP A 94 1.99 7.51 11.54
N ASP A 95 2.65 7.63 12.69
CA ASP A 95 3.73 6.77 13.13
C ASP A 95 3.18 5.36 13.43
N ARG A 96 3.33 4.53 12.39
CA ARG A 96 3.28 3.06 12.36
C ARG A 96 3.83 2.38 13.63
N ASN A 97 3.04 1.54 14.31
CA ASN A 97 3.63 0.47 15.14
C ASN A 97 2.69 -0.69 15.49
N TRP A 98 2.40 -1.61 14.55
CA TRP A 98 1.89 -2.93 14.93
C TRP A 98 2.31 -4.05 13.96
N PRO A 99 2.85 -5.20 14.42
CA PRO A 99 3.26 -5.55 15.79
C PRO A 99 4.59 -4.89 16.20
N PRO A 100 4.90 -4.79 17.52
CA PRO A 100 6.03 -4.02 18.08
C PRO A 100 7.42 -4.45 17.58
N PHE A 101 7.51 -5.62 16.95
CA PHE A 101 8.75 -6.23 16.51
C PHE A 101 8.96 -6.14 14.98
N PHE A 102 7.93 -5.74 14.23
CA PHE A 102 7.99 -5.54 12.77
C PHE A 102 6.99 -4.44 12.35
N PRO A 103 7.44 -3.17 12.21
CA PRO A 103 6.58 -2.06 11.78
C PRO A 103 6.29 -2.14 10.27
N ILE A 104 5.44 -3.10 9.88
CA ILE A 104 5.02 -3.34 8.48
C ILE A 104 3.59 -2.82 8.23
N ILE A 105 2.75 -2.69 9.26
CA ILE A 105 1.31 -2.40 9.11
C ILE A 105 0.96 -1.07 9.79
N HIS A 106 0.41 -0.11 9.03
CA HIS A 106 -0.37 1.01 9.56
C HIS A 106 -1.72 0.49 10.02
N HIS A 107 -2.07 0.69 11.29
CA HIS A 107 -3.36 0.27 11.85
C HIS A 107 -3.89 1.33 12.82
N ASP A 108 -4.22 2.51 12.30
CA ASP A 108 -5.05 3.48 13.01
C ASP A 108 -6.46 3.50 12.39
N ILE A 109 -7.26 2.48 12.74
CA ILE A 109 -8.67 2.39 12.33
C ILE A 109 -9.47 3.60 12.83
N ALA A 110 -9.07 4.22 13.94
CA ALA A 110 -9.85 5.25 14.61
C ALA A 110 -9.78 6.61 13.93
N ASN A 111 -8.66 6.93 13.26
CA ASN A 111 -8.46 8.22 12.57
C ASN A 111 -8.64 8.16 11.05
N GLU A 112 -8.40 7.03 10.36
CA GLU A 112 -8.44 6.98 8.89
C GLU A 112 -9.75 6.51 8.25
N ILE A 113 -10.62 5.82 9.02
CA ILE A 113 -11.87 5.26 8.51
C ILE A 113 -13.04 6.09 9.05
N PRO A 114 -14.15 6.24 8.33
CA PRO A 114 -15.34 6.86 8.90
C PRO A 114 -15.89 6.01 10.06
N VAL A 115 -16.39 6.62 11.13
CA VAL A 115 -16.90 5.94 12.35
C VAL A 115 -17.91 4.81 12.04
N HIS A 116 -18.69 4.94 10.96
CA HIS A 116 -19.66 3.94 10.50
C HIS A 116 -19.02 2.65 9.94
N ALA A 117 -17.79 2.73 9.45
CA ALA A 117 -17.03 1.65 8.83
C ALA A 117 -16.02 0.97 9.78
N HIS A 118 -15.76 1.54 10.96
CA HIS A 118 -14.82 0.99 11.96
C HIS A 118 -15.17 -0.45 12.35
N LYS A 119 -16.45 -0.68 12.69
CA LYS A 119 -16.93 -2.01 13.12
C LYS A 119 -16.61 -3.06 12.06
N LEU A 120 -16.79 -2.72 10.78
CA LEU A 120 -16.54 -3.62 9.67
C LEU A 120 -15.06 -3.94 9.51
N GLN A 121 -14.19 -2.94 9.65
CA GLN A 121 -12.74 -3.12 9.61
C GLN A 121 -12.23 -3.94 10.80
N TYR A 122 -12.78 -3.75 12.01
CA TYR A 122 -12.45 -4.57 13.17
C TYR A 122 -12.87 -6.03 12.99
N LEU A 123 -14.02 -6.28 12.35
CA LEU A 123 -14.46 -7.63 12.02
C LEU A 123 -13.55 -8.29 10.98
N ALA A 124 -13.18 -7.55 9.94
CA ALA A 124 -12.21 -8.02 8.95
C ALA A 124 -10.83 -8.28 9.57
N PHE A 125 -10.39 -7.43 10.50
CA PHE A 125 -9.17 -7.65 11.27
C PHE A 125 -9.26 -8.88 12.16
N ALA A 126 -10.41 -9.12 12.81
CA ALA A 126 -10.64 -10.32 13.61
C ALA A 126 -10.55 -11.61 12.78
N SER A 127 -11.12 -11.62 11.57
CA SER A 127 -10.96 -12.75 10.62
C SER A 127 -9.50 -12.92 10.18
N TRP A 128 -8.78 -11.82 9.91
CA TRP A 128 -7.36 -11.90 9.58
C TRP A 128 -6.52 -12.48 10.73
N LEU A 129 -6.80 -12.07 11.97
CA LEU A 129 -6.15 -12.63 13.15
C LEU A 129 -6.55 -14.09 13.36
N GLY A 130 -7.79 -14.45 13.08
CA GLY A 130 -8.31 -15.80 13.20
C GLY A 130 -7.62 -16.77 12.24
N ILE A 131 -7.39 -16.39 10.98
CA ILE A 131 -6.58 -17.23 10.06
C ILE A 131 -5.12 -17.36 10.51
N VAL A 132 -4.51 -16.29 11.03
CA VAL A 132 -3.15 -16.35 11.58
C VAL A 132 -3.10 -17.32 12.77
N LEU A 133 -4.07 -17.24 13.68
CA LEU A 133 -4.20 -18.16 14.81
C LEU A 133 -4.38 -19.60 14.33
N CYS A 134 -5.24 -19.85 13.34
CA CYS A 134 -5.44 -21.18 12.75
C CYS A 134 -4.12 -21.76 12.20
N LEU A 135 -3.36 -20.95 11.45
CA LEU A 135 -2.10 -21.39 10.85
C LEU A 135 -1.00 -21.64 11.89
N ILE A 136 -0.91 -20.80 12.93
CA ILE A 136 0.03 -21.01 14.04
C ILE A 136 -0.33 -22.29 14.80
N PHE A 137 -1.61 -22.47 15.14
CA PHE A 137 -2.07 -23.67 15.81
C PHE A 137 -1.84 -24.92 14.97
N ASN A 138 -2.03 -24.83 13.64
CA ASN A 138 -1.72 -25.89 12.71
C ASN A 138 -0.24 -26.31 12.80
N VAL A 139 0.69 -25.36 12.81
CA VAL A 139 2.13 -25.65 12.99
C VAL A 139 2.38 -26.35 14.33
N VAL A 140 1.75 -25.91 15.42
CA VAL A 140 1.89 -26.54 16.75
C VAL A 140 1.39 -27.98 16.72
N ALA A 141 0.19 -28.23 16.20
CA ALA A 141 -0.40 -29.57 16.13
C ALA A 141 0.44 -30.52 15.26
N VAL A 142 0.91 -30.05 14.09
CA VAL A 142 1.77 -30.85 13.21
C VAL A 142 3.15 -31.08 13.84
N THR A 143 3.68 -30.13 14.61
CA THR A 143 4.94 -30.32 15.36
C THR A 143 4.81 -31.43 16.40
N ILE A 144 3.67 -31.50 17.11
CA ILE A 144 3.38 -32.58 18.05
C ILE A 144 3.24 -33.93 17.33
N CYS A 145 2.61 -33.94 16.15
CA CYS A 145 2.53 -35.13 15.30
C CYS A 145 3.94 -35.60 14.86
N TRP A 146 4.79 -34.66 14.42
CA TRP A 146 6.17 -34.96 14.02
C TRP A 146 7.02 -35.54 15.15
N ILE A 147 6.95 -34.97 16.36
CA ILE A 147 7.68 -35.50 17.55
C ILE A 147 7.24 -36.92 17.90
N LYS A 148 5.99 -37.29 17.60
CA LYS A 148 5.46 -38.63 17.85
C LYS A 148 5.73 -39.65 16.75
N GLY A 149 6.53 -39.30 15.74
CA GLY A 149 6.89 -40.20 14.64
C GLY A 149 6.18 -39.87 13.32
N GLY A 150 5.47 -38.74 13.23
CA GLY A 150 4.93 -38.22 11.98
C GLY A 150 6.04 -37.86 10.97
N GLY A 151 5.71 -37.82 9.67
CA GLY A 151 6.71 -37.56 8.63
C GLY A 151 7.25 -36.12 8.63
N VAL A 152 8.54 -35.91 8.34
CA VAL A 152 9.11 -34.55 8.22
C VAL A 152 8.44 -33.70 7.12
N LYS A 153 7.89 -34.34 6.09
CA LYS A 153 7.20 -33.68 4.97
C LYS A 153 5.97 -32.90 5.44
N ILE A 154 5.17 -33.46 6.34
CA ILE A 154 3.96 -32.78 6.84
C ILE A 154 4.31 -31.54 7.67
N PHE A 155 5.40 -31.59 8.44
CA PHE A 155 5.92 -30.46 9.20
C PHE A 155 6.40 -29.31 8.31
N LEU A 156 7.20 -29.61 7.27
CA LEU A 156 7.65 -28.58 6.32
C LEU A 156 6.48 -27.94 5.59
N LEU A 157 5.47 -28.71 5.18
CA LEU A 157 4.26 -28.20 4.55
C LEU A 157 3.48 -27.26 5.49
N ALA A 158 3.35 -27.60 6.77
CA ALA A 158 2.69 -26.75 7.76
C ALA A 158 3.40 -25.39 7.92
N ILE A 159 4.74 -25.38 7.94
CA ILE A 159 5.52 -24.14 7.97
C ILE A 159 5.29 -23.31 6.71
N ILE A 160 5.32 -23.93 5.53
CA ILE A 160 5.07 -23.25 4.26
C ILE A 160 3.69 -22.60 4.27
N TYR A 161 2.66 -23.30 4.77
CA TYR A 161 1.32 -22.72 4.89
C TYR A 161 1.27 -21.53 5.85
N ALA A 162 1.98 -21.58 6.97
CA ALA A 162 2.05 -20.43 7.90
C ALA A 162 2.79 -19.24 7.27
N LEU A 163 3.94 -19.48 6.64
CA LEU A 163 4.78 -18.44 6.03
C LEU A 163 4.16 -17.82 4.79
N MET A 164 3.44 -18.59 3.97
CA MET A 164 2.77 -18.07 2.79
C MET A 164 1.37 -17.55 3.11
N GLY A 165 0.61 -18.24 3.97
CA GLY A 165 -0.78 -17.90 4.28
C GLY A 165 -0.94 -16.54 4.97
N CYS A 166 -0.03 -16.20 5.88
CA CYS A 166 -0.03 -14.91 6.58
C CYS A 166 0.16 -13.70 5.63
N PRO A 167 1.24 -13.61 4.83
CA PRO A 167 1.42 -12.49 3.90
C PRO A 167 0.40 -12.53 2.75
N LEU A 168 0.00 -13.71 2.29
CA LEU A 168 -0.95 -13.84 1.18
C LEU A 168 -2.34 -13.34 1.59
N SER A 169 -2.84 -13.70 2.78
CA SER A 169 -4.12 -13.19 3.30
C SER A 169 -4.10 -11.67 3.49
N TYR A 170 -2.99 -11.12 3.99
CA TYR A 170 -2.83 -9.67 4.15
C TYR A 170 -2.89 -8.93 2.80
N LEU A 171 -2.17 -9.42 1.80
CA LEU A 171 -2.08 -8.78 0.49
C LEU A 171 -3.32 -8.99 -0.39
N LEU A 172 -3.91 -10.18 -0.36
CA LEU A 172 -5.01 -10.55 -1.25
C LEU A 172 -6.31 -9.84 -0.89
N TRP A 173 -6.64 -9.73 0.40
CA TRP A 173 -7.96 -9.23 0.80
C TRP A 173 -7.92 -8.15 1.88
N TYR A 174 -7.03 -8.23 2.88
CA TYR A 174 -7.01 -7.23 3.96
C TYR A 174 -6.60 -5.84 3.45
N ARG A 175 -5.49 -5.76 2.70
CA ARG A 175 -5.00 -4.50 2.14
C ARG A 175 -5.95 -3.90 1.07
N PRO A 176 -6.52 -4.68 0.14
CA PRO A 176 -7.54 -4.19 -0.77
C PRO A 176 -8.80 -3.70 -0.05
N LEU A 177 -9.24 -4.39 1.02
CA LEU A 177 -10.37 -3.95 1.83
C LEU A 177 -10.10 -2.61 2.47
N TYR A 178 -8.95 -2.44 3.15
CA TYR A 178 -8.56 -1.18 3.77
C TYR A 178 -8.62 -0.01 2.77
N ARG A 179 -8.09 -0.22 1.56
CA ARG A 179 -8.14 0.78 0.48
C ARG A 179 -9.55 1.02 -0.04
N ALA A 180 -10.39 -0.02 -0.10
CA ALA A 180 -11.78 0.09 -0.54
C ALA A 180 -12.58 0.96 0.43
N MET A 181 -12.44 0.73 1.74
CA MET A 181 -13.11 1.51 2.79
C MET A 181 -12.74 3.00 2.75
N ARG A 182 -11.47 3.34 2.43
CA ARG A 182 -11.00 4.73 2.35
C ARG A 182 -11.43 5.48 1.07
N THR A 183 -11.59 4.78 -0.04
CA THR A 183 -11.83 5.41 -1.36
C THR A 183 -13.23 5.19 -1.91
N ASP A 184 -14.10 4.51 -1.17
CA ASP A 184 -15.50 4.17 -1.52
C ASP A 184 -15.66 3.59 -2.94
N SER A 185 -14.63 2.90 -3.43
CA SER A 185 -14.56 2.44 -4.81
C SER A 185 -15.14 1.05 -4.95
N ALA A 186 -16.24 0.93 -5.69
CA ALA A 186 -16.93 -0.34 -5.93
C ALA A 186 -16.04 -1.41 -6.58
N LEU A 187 -15.10 -1.02 -7.46
CA LEU A 187 -14.16 -1.95 -8.09
C LEU A 187 -13.20 -2.59 -7.06
N LYS A 188 -12.75 -1.81 -6.07
CA LYS A 188 -11.88 -2.32 -5.00
C LYS A 188 -12.64 -3.24 -4.04
N PHE A 189 -13.91 -2.94 -3.77
CA PHE A 189 -14.82 -3.86 -3.07
C PHE A 189 -15.03 -5.16 -3.85
N GLY A 190 -15.23 -5.09 -5.17
CA GLY A 190 -15.35 -6.27 -6.03
C GLY A 190 -14.12 -7.19 -5.96
N TRP A 191 -12.91 -6.61 -6.02
CA TRP A 191 -11.66 -7.35 -5.84
C TRP A 191 -11.56 -7.99 -4.46
N PHE A 192 -11.93 -7.26 -3.41
CA PHE A 192 -11.99 -7.81 -2.05
C PHE A 192 -12.91 -9.03 -1.99
N PHE A 193 -14.16 -8.94 -2.49
CA PHE A 193 -15.11 -10.05 -2.44
C PHE A 193 -14.60 -11.29 -3.17
N MET A 194 -13.98 -11.11 -4.34
CA MET A 194 -13.40 -12.21 -5.10
C MET A 194 -12.29 -12.93 -4.31
N CYS A 195 -11.32 -12.18 -3.76
CA CYS A 195 -10.24 -12.76 -2.98
C CYS A 195 -10.70 -13.33 -1.64
N TYR A 196 -11.70 -12.71 -1.01
CA TYR A 196 -12.26 -13.16 0.27
C TYR A 196 -13.09 -14.45 0.11
N MET A 197 -13.77 -14.64 -1.03
CA MET A 197 -14.40 -15.92 -1.36
C MET A 197 -13.38 -17.05 -1.52
N LEU A 198 -12.22 -16.77 -2.12
CA LEU A 198 -11.11 -17.75 -2.17
C LEU A 198 -10.59 -18.08 -0.77
N HIS A 199 -10.51 -17.08 0.12
CA HIS A 199 -10.13 -17.29 1.51
C HIS A 199 -11.13 -18.18 2.27
N ILE A 200 -12.44 -17.93 2.12
CA ILE A 200 -13.48 -18.79 2.69
C ILE A 200 -13.38 -20.22 2.13
N GLY A 201 -13.20 -20.35 0.82
CA GLY A 201 -13.00 -21.65 0.18
C GLY A 201 -11.79 -22.39 0.75
N PHE A 202 -10.67 -21.69 0.94
CA PHE A 202 -9.48 -22.24 1.60
C PHE A 202 -9.77 -22.70 3.03
N CYS A 203 -10.49 -21.92 3.84
CA CYS A 203 -10.81 -22.28 5.22
C CYS A 203 -11.70 -23.54 5.29
N ILE A 204 -12.69 -23.65 4.41
CA ILE A 204 -13.56 -24.83 4.31
C ILE A 204 -12.75 -26.06 3.88
N ILE A 205 -11.90 -25.91 2.86
CA ILE A 205 -11.04 -26.99 2.38
C ILE A 205 -10.05 -27.41 3.49
N ALA A 206 -9.49 -26.47 4.24
CA ALA A 206 -8.62 -26.74 5.37
C ALA A 206 -9.33 -27.44 6.53
N ALA A 207 -10.60 -27.09 6.80
CA ALA A 207 -11.43 -27.77 7.79
C ALA A 207 -11.71 -29.23 7.41
N ILE A 208 -11.92 -29.52 6.12
CA ILE A 208 -12.11 -30.90 5.65
C ILE A 208 -10.77 -31.64 5.61
N ALA A 209 -9.70 -30.96 5.16
CA ALA A 209 -8.37 -31.50 4.85
C ALA A 209 -8.43 -32.78 3.98
N PRO A 210 -8.96 -32.71 2.75
CA PRO A 210 -9.02 -33.87 1.87
C PRO A 210 -7.60 -34.38 1.53
N PRO A 211 -7.34 -35.70 1.65
CA PRO A 211 -6.01 -36.29 1.52
C PRO A 211 -5.42 -36.24 0.09
N ILE A 212 -6.24 -35.80 -0.89
CA ILE A 212 -5.86 -35.67 -2.30
C ILE A 212 -5.12 -34.35 -2.55
N VAL A 213 -5.50 -33.28 -1.84
CA VAL A 213 -4.96 -31.92 -2.07
C VAL A 213 -3.82 -31.62 -1.09
N PHE A 214 -3.87 -32.22 0.09
CA PHE A 214 -2.86 -32.06 1.14
C PHE A 214 -2.32 -33.45 1.45
N GLN A 215 -0.99 -33.64 1.45
CA GLN A 215 -0.41 -34.88 1.99
C GLN A 215 -0.98 -35.05 3.41
N GLY A 216 -1.76 -36.13 3.60
CA GLY A 216 -3.02 -36.20 4.37
C GLY A 216 -3.08 -35.72 5.82
N GLN A 217 -2.04 -35.11 6.37
CA GLN A 217 -1.94 -34.68 7.75
C GLN A 217 -1.28 -33.29 7.92
N SER A 218 -1.00 -32.55 6.83
CA SER A 218 -0.35 -31.23 6.91
C SER A 218 -1.28 -30.10 7.37
N LEU A 219 -2.60 -30.33 7.35
CA LEU A 219 -3.62 -29.44 7.91
C LEU A 219 -4.46 -30.16 8.97
N THR A 220 -4.79 -29.47 10.06
CA THR A 220 -5.65 -29.95 11.15
C THR A 220 -7.14 -29.95 10.75
N GLY A 221 -7.49 -30.65 9.68
CA GLY A 221 -8.89 -30.87 9.30
C GLY A 221 -9.45 -32.16 9.90
N ILE A 222 -10.77 -32.34 9.78
CA ILE A 222 -11.48 -33.47 10.37
C ILE A 222 -11.00 -34.82 9.83
N LEU A 223 -10.67 -34.92 8.53
CA LEU A 223 -10.20 -36.17 7.94
C LEU A 223 -8.82 -36.55 8.47
N ALA A 224 -7.92 -35.58 8.59
CA ALA A 224 -6.61 -35.77 9.20
C ALA A 224 -6.71 -36.12 10.69
N ALA A 225 -7.68 -35.52 11.40
CA ALA A 225 -7.93 -35.82 12.81
C ALA A 225 -8.33 -37.29 13.02
N VAL A 226 -9.24 -37.81 12.18
CA VAL A 226 -9.73 -39.19 12.26
C VAL A 226 -8.62 -40.19 11.91
N ASP A 227 -7.81 -39.90 10.89
CA ASP A 227 -6.69 -40.74 10.48
C ASP A 227 -5.66 -40.92 11.61
N VAL A 228 -5.28 -39.82 12.26
CA VAL A 228 -4.29 -39.83 13.34
C VAL A 228 -4.87 -40.33 14.68
N PHE A 229 -6.18 -40.30 14.86
CA PHE A 229 -6.83 -40.71 16.12
C PHE A 229 -6.55 -42.17 16.47
N SER A 230 -6.41 -43.03 15.45
CA SER A 230 -6.15 -44.46 15.60
C SER A 230 -4.75 -44.76 16.15
N ASP A 231 -3.77 -43.94 15.80
CA ASP A 231 -2.37 -44.14 16.20
C ASP A 231 -2.08 -43.41 17.53
N HIS A 232 -2.50 -42.15 17.63
CA HIS A 232 -2.14 -41.28 18.74
C HIS A 232 -3.30 -40.37 19.15
N VAL A 233 -4.13 -40.83 20.09
CA VAL A 233 -5.29 -40.11 20.62
C VAL A 233 -4.97 -38.64 20.97
N LEU A 234 -3.85 -38.38 21.64
CA LEU A 234 -3.46 -37.00 21.99
C LEU A 234 -3.27 -36.12 20.75
N VAL A 235 -2.62 -36.63 19.69
CA VAL A 235 -2.42 -35.86 18.45
C VAL A 235 -3.76 -35.64 17.75
N GLY A 236 -4.64 -36.65 17.74
CA GLY A 236 -6.01 -36.53 17.24
C GLY A 236 -6.81 -35.43 17.95
N ILE A 237 -6.69 -35.28 19.28
CA ILE A 237 -7.32 -34.19 20.03
C ILE A 237 -6.81 -32.82 19.56
N PHE A 238 -5.49 -32.65 19.39
CA PHE A 238 -4.95 -31.40 18.85
C PHE A 238 -5.50 -31.10 17.45
N TYR A 239 -5.61 -32.11 16.59
CA TYR A 239 -6.18 -31.94 15.25
C TYR A 239 -7.67 -31.57 15.29
N LEU A 240 -8.45 -32.10 16.25
CA LEU A 240 -9.85 -31.71 16.45
C LEU A 240 -10.00 -30.26 16.92
N ILE A 241 -9.10 -29.77 17.79
CA ILE A 241 -9.08 -28.36 18.19
C ILE A 241 -8.78 -27.47 16.98
N GLY A 242 -7.82 -27.87 16.15
CA GLY A 242 -7.50 -27.15 14.92
C GLY A 242 -8.66 -27.13 13.93
N PHE A 243 -9.38 -28.24 13.80
CA PHE A 243 -10.62 -28.32 13.03
C PHE A 243 -11.67 -27.33 13.55
N ALA A 244 -11.87 -27.26 14.86
CA ALA A 244 -12.79 -26.31 15.47
C ALA A 244 -12.40 -24.86 15.15
N PHE A 245 -11.11 -24.51 15.17
CA PHE A 245 -10.64 -23.19 14.77
C PHE A 245 -10.92 -22.88 13.30
N PHE A 246 -10.67 -23.82 12.37
CA PHE A 246 -11.00 -23.62 10.96
C PHE A 246 -12.52 -23.49 10.72
N CYS A 247 -13.35 -24.22 11.48
CA CYS A 247 -14.80 -24.05 11.44
C CYS A 247 -15.24 -22.68 11.96
N LEU A 248 -14.71 -22.23 13.11
CA LEU A 248 -14.99 -20.92 13.67
C LEU A 248 -14.55 -19.81 12.72
N GLU A 249 -13.37 -19.94 12.11
CA GLU A 249 -12.87 -18.96 11.13
C GLU A 249 -13.73 -18.93 9.87
N SER A 250 -14.20 -20.08 9.39
CA SER A 250 -15.11 -20.15 8.24
C SER A 250 -16.45 -19.45 8.54
N LEU A 251 -17.01 -19.67 9.74
CA LEU A 251 -18.25 -19.03 10.18
C LEU A 251 -18.07 -17.52 10.37
N LEU A 252 -16.98 -17.11 11.02
CA LEU A 252 -16.62 -15.70 11.19
C LEU A 252 -16.48 -15.04 9.82
N SER A 253 -15.73 -15.66 8.90
CA SER A 253 -15.54 -15.13 7.55
C SER A 253 -16.84 -14.98 6.76
N LEU A 254 -17.74 -15.96 6.84
CA LEU A 254 -19.08 -15.84 6.22
C LEU A 254 -19.89 -14.69 6.82
N TRP A 255 -19.82 -14.51 8.14
CA TRP A 255 -20.50 -13.42 8.82
C TRP A 255 -19.92 -12.04 8.45
N VAL A 256 -18.59 -11.92 8.37
CA VAL A 256 -17.90 -10.71 7.90
C VAL A 256 -18.30 -10.40 6.46
N LEU A 257 -18.32 -11.39 5.58
CA LEU A 257 -18.73 -11.23 4.18
C LEU A 257 -20.16 -10.67 4.08
N GLN A 258 -21.10 -11.21 4.87
CA GLN A 258 -22.49 -10.73 4.91
C GLN A 258 -22.55 -9.26 5.36
N LYS A 259 -21.80 -8.89 6.40
CA LYS A 259 -21.75 -7.50 6.90
C LYS A 259 -21.15 -6.56 5.86
N ILE A 260 -20.07 -6.95 5.19
CA ILE A 260 -19.44 -6.09 4.16
C ILE A 260 -20.36 -5.96 2.94
N TYR A 261 -21.04 -7.04 2.57
CA TYR A 261 -22.02 -7.00 1.49
C TYR A 261 -23.23 -6.11 1.80
N ALA A 262 -23.77 -6.18 3.02
CA ALA A 262 -24.85 -5.29 3.47
C ALA A 262 -24.41 -3.82 3.43
N TYR A 263 -23.17 -3.54 3.87
CA TYR A 263 -22.56 -2.22 3.83
C TYR A 263 -22.47 -1.70 2.38
N PHE A 264 -21.93 -2.53 1.49
CA PHE A 264 -21.79 -2.21 0.06
C PHE A 264 -23.13 -1.93 -0.62
N ARG A 265 -24.21 -2.60 -0.21
CA ARG A 265 -25.58 -2.34 -0.72
C ARG A 265 -26.24 -1.10 -0.09
N GLY A 266 -25.56 -0.36 0.79
CA GLY A 266 -26.11 0.82 1.44
C GLY A 266 -27.17 0.52 2.50
N GLN A 267 -27.24 -0.72 3.00
CA GLN A 267 -28.08 -1.02 4.16
C GLN A 267 -27.39 -0.47 5.41
N LYS A 268 -28.10 0.37 6.19
CA LYS A 268 -27.61 0.84 7.50
C LYS A 268 -27.43 -0.38 8.42
N ILE A 269 -26.18 -0.65 8.82
CA ILE A 269 -25.78 -1.76 9.72
C ILE A 269 -25.87 -1.33 11.18
#